data_AF-M0NXZ4-F1
#
_entry.id   AF-M0NXZ4-F1
#
_cell.length_a   1.000
_cell.length_b   1.000
_cell.length_c   1.000
_cell.angle_alpha   90.00
_cell.angle_beta   90.00
_cell.angle_gamma   90.00
#
_symmetry.space_group_name_H-M   'P 1'
#
loop_
_entity.id
_entity.type
_entity.pdbx_description
1 polymer ?
#
loop_
_entity_poly.entity_id
_entity_poly.type
_entity_poly.pdbx_seq_one_letter_code
_entity_poly.pdbx_strand_id
1 'polypeptide(L)' 'MFDEFLSDRGHETEIVRWERSYNKLQCPECGALHPEGTARCDVCDWRPT' A
#
# COMPACT_ATOMS: atom_id res chain seq x y z
N MET A 1 7.61 -5.75 38.34
CA MET A 1 6.47 -6.27 37.56
C MET A 1 5.79 -5.08 36.91
N PHE A 2 6.14 -4.72 35.66
CA PHE A 2 5.34 -3.94 34.68
C PHE A 2 6.06 -3.92 33.30
N ASP A 3 6.80 -4.98 32.95
CA ASP A 3 7.57 -5.03 31.69
C ASP A 3 6.78 -5.63 30.51
N GLU A 4 5.51 -5.99 30.73
CA GLU A 4 4.74 -6.84 29.82
C GLU A 4 3.58 -6.11 29.11
N PHE A 5 3.63 -4.77 29.02
CA PHE A 5 2.47 -3.98 28.53
C PHE A 5 2.67 -3.22 27.21
N LEU A 6 3.84 -3.29 26.56
CA LEU A 6 4.09 -2.55 25.31
C LEU A 6 4.44 -3.41 24.10
N SER A 7 4.33 -4.74 24.19
CA SER A 7 4.60 -5.61 23.04
C SER A 7 3.39 -5.82 22.11
N ASP A 8 2.21 -5.34 22.50
CA ASP A 8 0.96 -5.50 21.72
C ASP A 8 0.70 -4.32 20.77
N ARG A 9 1.74 -3.88 20.07
CA ARG A 9 1.57 -3.09 18.84
C ARG A 9 2.52 -3.66 17.81
N GLY A 10 2.24 -4.90 17.42
CA GLY A 10 2.60 -5.34 16.08
C GLY A 10 1.92 -4.37 15.13
N HIS A 11 2.62 -3.29 14.79
CA HIS A 11 2.21 -2.36 13.75
C HIS A 11 1.84 -3.23 12.57
N GLU A 12 0.55 -3.24 12.25
CA GLU A 12 -0.02 -3.89 11.09
C GLU A 12 0.94 -3.59 9.95
N THR A 13 1.55 -4.63 9.36
CA THR A 13 2.36 -4.44 8.15
C THR A 13 1.37 -3.90 7.14
N GLU A 14 1.31 -2.57 7.01
CA GLU A 14 0.37 -1.88 6.14
C GLU A 14 0.67 -2.42 4.75
N ILE A 15 -0.21 -3.31 4.28
CA ILE A 15 -0.08 -3.92 2.97
C ILE A 15 -0.21 -2.74 2.00
N VAL A 16 0.92 -2.33 1.41
CA VAL A 16 0.96 -1.20 0.49
C VAL A 16 0.22 -1.63 -0.78
N ARG A 17 -0.96 -1.06 -0.98
CA ARG A 17 -1.85 -1.34 -2.11
C ARG A 17 -1.99 -0.10 -2.97
N TRP A 18 -2.53 -0.29 -4.17
CA TRP A 18 -2.95 0.82 -5.02
C TRP A 18 -3.86 1.78 -4.25
N GLU A 19 -3.53 3.07 -4.29
CA GLU A 19 -4.43 4.11 -3.81
C GLU A 19 -5.63 4.22 -4.76
N ARG A 20 -6.80 4.61 -4.25
CA ARG A 20 -8.02 4.71 -5.08
C ARG A 20 -8.41 6.17 -5.28
N SER A 21 -8.41 6.62 -6.53
CA SER A 21 -8.91 7.94 -6.92
C SER A 21 -10.12 7.78 -7.84
N TYR A 22 -11.32 8.00 -7.29
CA TYR A 22 -12.65 8.01 -7.92
C TYR A 22 -13.12 6.75 -8.67
N ASN A 23 -12.21 5.87 -9.10
CA ASN A 23 -12.40 4.64 -9.90
C ASN A 23 -11.09 4.17 -10.56
N LYS A 24 -9.98 4.90 -10.40
CA LYS A 24 -8.64 4.53 -10.90
C LYS A 24 -7.75 4.06 -9.77
N LEU A 25 -6.82 3.17 -10.12
CA LEU A 25 -5.73 2.77 -9.25
C LEU A 25 -4.61 3.81 -9.40
N GLN A 26 -4.23 4.47 -8.31
CA GLN A 26 -3.14 5.43 -8.26
C GLN A 26 -1.91 4.79 -7.65
N CYS A 27 -0.79 4.88 -8.36
CA CYS A 27 0.49 4.37 -7.88
C CYS A 27 0.96 5.23 -6.70
N PRO A 28 1.22 4.64 -5.52
CA PRO A 28 1.66 5.40 -4.34
C PRO A 28 3.07 5.98 -4.51
N GLU A 29 3.90 5.40 -5.40
CA GLU A 29 5.29 5.84 -5.60
C GLU A 29 5.42 7.03 -6.56
N CYS A 30 4.71 7.00 -7.69
CA CYS A 30 4.85 8.01 -8.74
C CYS A 30 3.58 8.82 -9.03
N GLY A 31 2.45 8.47 -8.39
CA GLY A 31 1.16 9.14 -8.60
C GLY A 31 0.47 8.80 -9.93
N ALA A 32 1.03 7.89 -10.74
CA ALA A 32 0.43 7.50 -12.02
C ALA A 32 -0.95 6.84 -11.83
N LEU A 33 -1.90 7.17 -12.71
CA LEU A 33 -3.26 6.63 -12.69
C LEU A 33 -3.39 5.48 -13.69
N HIS A 34 -3.90 4.36 -13.22
CA HIS A 34 -4.09 3.12 -13.97
C HIS A 34 -5.56 2.66 -13.91
N PRO A 35 -6.03 1.88 -14.91
CA PRO A 35 -7.34 1.24 -14.84
C PRO A 35 -7.39 0.21 -13.72
N GLU A 36 -8.61 -0.05 -13.23
CA GLU A 36 -8.87 -1.15 -12.30
C GLU A 36 -8.41 -2.50 -12.88
N GLY A 37 -7.85 -3.36 -12.03
CA GLY A 37 -7.27 -4.64 -12.44
C GLY A 37 -5.79 -4.59 -12.87
N THR A 38 -5.15 -3.42 -12.82
CA THR A 38 -3.72 -3.30 -13.11
C THR A 38 -2.87 -3.94 -11.99
N ALA A 39 -2.01 -4.90 -12.36
CA ALA A 39 -1.13 -5.59 -11.42
C ALA A 39 0.20 -4.85 -11.16
N ARG A 40 0.56 -3.89 -12.02
CA ARG A 40 1.88 -3.23 -12.02
C ARG A 40 1.81 -1.80 -12.56
N CYS A 41 2.58 -0.88 -11.98
CA CYS A 41 2.76 0.44 -12.56
C CYS A 41 3.68 0.41 -13.80
N ASP A 42 3.20 0.91 -14.94
CA ASP A 42 3.98 0.99 -16.17
C ASP A 42 5.05 2.10 -16.18
N VAL A 43 5.02 2.99 -15.18
CA VAL A 43 5.96 4.11 -15.06
C VAL A 43 7.17 3.75 -14.19
N CYS A 44 6.93 3.17 -13.02
CA CYS A 44 7.98 2.86 -12.04
C CYS A 44 8.11 1.37 -11.68
N ASP A 45 7.42 0.47 -12.40
CA ASP A 45 7.41 -0.98 -12.16
C ASP A 45 6.86 -1.43 -10.79
N TRP A 46 6.24 -0.51 -10.04
CA TRP A 46 5.69 -0.80 -8.71
C TRP A 46 4.63 -1.92 -8.74
N ARG A 47 4.64 -2.80 -7.73
CA ARG A 47 3.70 -3.90 -7.55
C ARG A 47 3.33 -4.05 -6.06
N PRO A 48 2.05 -4.29 -5.74
CA PRO A 48 1.65 -4.59 -4.37
C PRO A 48 2.20 -5.96 -3.95
N THR A 49 2.77 -6.04 -2.73
CA THR A 49 3.28 -7.26 -2.09
C THR A 49 2.37 -7.73 -0.96
#